data_AF-A0A453Q7J2-F1
#
_entry.id   AF-A0A453Q7J2-F1
#
_cell.length_a   1.000
_cell.length_b   1.000
_cell.length_c   1.000
_cell.angle_alpha   90.00
_cell.angle_beta   90.00
_cell.angle_gamma   90.00
#
_symmetry.space_group_name_H-M   'P 1'
#
loop_
_entity.id
_entity.type
_entity.pdbx_description
1 polymer ?
#
loop_
_entity_poly.entity_id
_entity_poly.type
_entity_poly.pdbx_seq_one_letter_code
_entity_poly.pdbx_strand_id
1 'polypeptide(L)'
;EEAFDSCSNILQLTRLIPDAKGTKCNVELEPVEHTKHSSILRVPFKTDDGKDLRQWVSRFDIYPYLERYAQDSSVKILDILEGKPDMVIGNYTDGNLVASLLSSKLGVTQGTIAHALEKTKYDDSDVKWREMDHKYHFSCQFTADMIAMNTSDFIIASTYQEIAGSKDKPGQYESHYAFTMPGLCRYATGVNVFDPKFNIAAPGADQSVYFPFTQKQARLTDLHPQIEELLYSKEDNDEHLGYLGDRSKPIIFSMARLDKVKNITGLVEWYGENRKLRDLVNLVIVGGLLEPSQSNDREEIEEINKMHSLMDKYQLKGQIRWIKAQTERVRNGELYRCIADTRGAFVQVKKNSNTVKHETQALTM
;
A
#
# COMPACT_ATOMS: atom_id res chain seq x y z
N GLU A 1 -38.27 -13.31 14.81
CA GLU A 1 -37.66 -13.25 13.47
C GLU A 1 -38.05 -11.92 12.87
N GLU A 2 -37.19 -10.92 12.94
CA GLU A 2 -37.43 -9.65 12.24
C GLU A 2 -36.92 -9.81 10.82
N ALA A 3 -37.85 -9.94 9.87
CA ALA A 3 -37.56 -9.86 8.45
C ALA A 3 -37.25 -8.39 8.11
N PHE A 4 -35.98 -8.01 8.19
CA PHE A 4 -35.52 -6.74 7.63
C PHE A 4 -35.37 -6.88 6.12
N ASP A 5 -36.31 -6.30 5.38
CA ASP A 5 -36.21 -6.06 3.93
C ASP A 5 -35.34 -4.80 3.67
N SER A 6 -34.22 -4.67 4.40
CA SER A 6 -33.27 -3.56 4.23
C SER A 6 -32.08 -4.03 3.41
N CYS A 7 -31.93 -3.52 2.19
CA CYS A 7 -30.73 -3.75 1.39
C CYS A 7 -29.51 -3.10 2.09
N SER A 8 -28.57 -3.92 2.55
CA SER A 8 -27.31 -3.44 3.14
C SER A 8 -26.47 -2.73 2.06
N ASN A 9 -26.26 -1.42 2.18
CA ASN A 9 -25.47 -0.64 1.21
C ASN A 9 -24.07 -0.33 1.77
N ILE A 10 -23.03 -0.54 0.96
CA ILE A 10 -21.64 -0.24 1.30
C ILE A 10 -21.11 0.80 0.32
N LEU A 11 -20.67 1.96 0.84
CA LEU A 11 -20.02 3.00 0.04
C LEU A 11 -18.53 3.08 0.37
N GLN A 12 -17.70 2.84 -0.64
CA GLN A 12 -16.26 3.05 -0.58
C GLN A 12 -15.96 4.49 -1.01
N LEU A 13 -15.76 5.36 -0.03
CA LEU A 13 -15.44 6.76 -0.29
C LEU A 13 -13.97 6.92 -0.70
N THR A 14 -13.72 7.58 -1.83
CA THR A 14 -12.37 7.96 -2.27
C THR A 14 -12.38 9.26 -3.07
N ARG A 15 -11.21 9.70 -3.53
CA ARG A 15 -11.05 10.96 -4.27
C ARG A 15 -11.43 10.81 -5.74
N LEU A 16 -12.18 11.77 -6.27
CA LEU A 16 -12.37 11.96 -7.71
C LEU A 16 -11.16 12.70 -8.30
N ILE A 17 -10.54 12.13 -9.33
CA ILE A 17 -9.35 12.68 -10.00
C ILE A 17 -9.71 12.91 -11.48
N PRO A 18 -10.15 14.13 -11.86
CA PRO A 18 -10.57 14.45 -13.22
C PRO A 18 -9.55 14.11 -14.32
N ASP A 19 -8.27 14.32 -14.05
CA ASP A 19 -7.21 14.13 -15.06
C ASP A 19 -6.64 12.69 -15.09
N ALA A 20 -7.20 11.76 -14.32
CA ALA A 20 -6.76 10.36 -14.28
C ALA A 20 -7.19 9.58 -15.54
N LYS A 21 -6.42 9.71 -16.62
CA LYS A 21 -6.65 8.99 -17.88
C LYS A 21 -6.37 7.49 -17.75
N GLY A 22 -7.11 6.67 -18.49
CA GLY A 22 -6.91 5.22 -18.53
C GLY A 22 -7.44 4.46 -17.30
N THR A 23 -8.10 5.14 -16.37
CA THR A 23 -8.73 4.56 -15.18
C THR A 23 -10.16 5.10 -15.04
N LYS A 24 -10.93 4.53 -14.11
CA LYS A 24 -12.26 5.06 -13.74
C LYS A 24 -12.21 6.04 -12.55
N CYS A 25 -11.03 6.56 -12.20
CA CYS A 25 -10.87 7.47 -11.06
C CYS A 25 -11.54 8.84 -11.28
N ASN A 26 -11.99 9.13 -12.49
CA ASN A 26 -12.82 10.29 -12.84
C ASN A 26 -14.33 9.98 -12.88
N VAL A 27 -14.74 8.75 -12.54
CA VAL A 27 -16.15 8.34 -12.47
C VAL A 27 -16.65 8.48 -11.03
N GLU A 28 -17.64 9.34 -10.83
CA GLU A 28 -18.16 9.68 -9.51
C GLU A 28 -18.72 8.48 -8.74
N LEU A 29 -19.54 7.65 -9.39
CA LEU A 29 -20.14 6.47 -8.76
C LEU A 29 -19.90 5.24 -9.62
N GLU A 30 -19.30 4.21 -9.03
CA GLU A 30 -18.94 2.97 -9.71
C GLU A 30 -19.36 1.75 -8.88
N PRO A 31 -20.14 0.80 -9.42
CA PRO A 31 -20.42 -0.44 -8.71
C PRO A 31 -19.16 -1.30 -8.56
N VAL A 32 -18.98 -1.91 -7.39
CA VAL A 32 -17.89 -2.86 -7.15
C VAL A 32 -18.23 -4.18 -7.83
N GLU A 33 -17.33 -4.63 -8.71
CA GLU A 33 -17.51 -5.87 -9.46
C GLU A 33 -17.76 -7.07 -8.53
N HIS A 34 -18.64 -7.98 -8.97
CA HIS A 34 -19.04 -9.17 -8.21
C HIS A 34 -19.70 -8.90 -6.85
N THR A 35 -20.24 -7.70 -6.64
CA THR A 35 -21.06 -7.36 -5.48
C THR A 35 -22.45 -6.87 -5.92
N LYS A 36 -23.45 -6.96 -5.03
CA LYS A 36 -24.81 -6.47 -5.30
C LYS A 36 -25.06 -5.06 -4.75
N HIS A 37 -24.42 -4.72 -3.64
CA HIS A 37 -24.75 -3.52 -2.86
C HIS A 37 -23.51 -2.73 -2.43
N SER A 38 -22.40 -2.86 -3.16
CA SER A 38 -21.19 -2.10 -2.88
C SER A 38 -20.84 -1.20 -4.04
N SER A 39 -20.58 0.07 -3.75
CA SER A 39 -20.25 1.09 -4.74
C SER A 39 -19.07 1.93 -4.26
N ILE A 40 -18.25 2.40 -5.20
CA ILE A 40 -17.20 3.38 -4.98
C ILE A 40 -17.79 4.76 -5.25
N LEU A 41 -17.75 5.62 -4.24
CA LEU A 41 -18.13 7.03 -4.33
C LEU A 41 -16.86 7.89 -4.39
N ARG A 42 -16.72 8.69 -5.44
CA ARG A 42 -15.58 9.57 -5.65
C ARG A 42 -16.00 11.02 -5.49
N VAL A 43 -15.37 11.73 -4.56
CA VAL A 43 -15.64 13.16 -4.30
C VAL A 43 -14.39 13.97 -4.65
N PRO A 44 -14.48 15.09 -5.36
CA PRO A 44 -13.29 15.86 -5.72
C PRO A 44 -12.74 16.60 -4.50
N PHE A 45 -11.41 16.74 -4.46
CA PHE A 45 -10.81 17.80 -3.66
C PHE A 45 -11.07 19.15 -4.29
N LYS A 46 -11.12 20.20 -3.48
CA LYS A 46 -11.38 21.56 -3.93
C LYS A 46 -10.19 22.46 -3.66
N THR A 47 -9.90 23.36 -4.60
CA THR A 47 -8.98 24.49 -4.41
C THR A 47 -9.64 25.59 -3.59
N ASP A 48 -8.85 26.58 -3.15
CA ASP A 48 -9.34 27.72 -2.35
C ASP A 48 -10.43 28.52 -3.08
N ASP A 49 -10.37 28.60 -4.41
CA ASP A 49 -11.39 29.23 -5.27
C ASP A 49 -12.61 28.32 -5.53
N GLY A 50 -12.68 27.15 -4.89
CA GLY A 50 -13.81 26.23 -4.93
C GLY A 50 -13.90 25.35 -6.18
N LYS A 51 -12.91 25.39 -7.06
CA LYS A 51 -12.83 24.49 -8.23
C LYS A 51 -12.32 23.11 -7.84
N ASP A 52 -12.58 22.14 -8.70
CA ASP A 52 -12.06 20.79 -8.52
C ASP A 52 -10.54 20.76 -8.75
N LEU A 53 -9.81 20.18 -7.78
CA LEU A 53 -8.40 19.87 -7.93
C LEU A 53 -8.25 18.64 -8.83
N ARG A 54 -7.74 18.88 -10.04
CA ARG A 54 -7.87 17.93 -11.16
C ARG A 54 -6.82 16.81 -11.17
N GLN A 55 -5.60 17.14 -10.75
CA GLN A 55 -4.44 16.26 -10.78
C GLN A 55 -4.33 15.37 -9.54
N TRP A 56 -3.63 14.25 -9.67
CA TRP A 56 -3.24 13.42 -8.52
C TRP A 56 -2.36 14.22 -7.54
N VAL A 57 -2.46 13.89 -6.25
CA VAL A 57 -1.67 14.49 -5.18
C VAL A 57 -1.15 13.36 -4.29
N SER A 58 0.10 13.47 -3.86
CA SER A 58 0.71 12.51 -2.94
C SER A 58 -0.06 12.45 -1.62
N ARG A 59 -0.14 11.26 -1.02
CA ARG A 59 -0.74 11.05 0.32
C ARG A 59 -0.11 11.90 1.42
N PHE A 60 1.11 12.40 1.21
CA PHE A 60 1.77 13.31 2.14
C PHE A 60 1.28 14.76 2.00
N ASP A 61 0.70 15.12 0.85
CA ASP A 61 0.36 16.51 0.50
C ASP A 61 -1.16 16.80 0.58
N ILE A 62 -1.97 15.83 1.03
CA ILE A 62 -3.45 15.91 0.97
C ILE A 62 -4.12 16.63 2.14
N TYR A 63 -3.41 16.87 3.25
CA TYR A 63 -4.00 17.39 4.49
C TYR A 63 -4.80 18.70 4.35
N PRO A 64 -4.41 19.68 3.50
CA PRO A 64 -5.18 20.90 3.32
C PRO A 64 -6.60 20.68 2.77
N TYR A 65 -6.88 19.52 2.16
CA TYR A 65 -8.17 19.25 1.50
C TYR A 65 -9.15 18.46 2.36
N LEU A 66 -8.68 17.79 3.43
CA LEU A 66 -9.43 16.71 4.09
C LEU A 66 -10.68 17.20 4.83
N GLU A 67 -10.64 18.38 5.46
CA GLU A 67 -11.79 18.90 6.19
C GLU A 67 -12.96 19.21 5.25
N ARG A 68 -12.69 19.99 4.19
CA ARG A 68 -13.70 20.29 3.16
C ARG A 68 -14.15 19.02 2.43
N TYR A 69 -13.24 18.10 2.15
CA TYR A 69 -13.59 16.81 1.57
C TYR A 69 -14.55 16.01 2.46
N ALA A 70 -14.36 15.98 3.78
CA ALA A 70 -15.30 15.34 4.70
C ALA A 70 -16.68 16.02 4.68
N GLN A 71 -16.71 17.36 4.60
CA GLN A 71 -17.96 18.12 4.47
C GLN A 71 -18.71 17.79 3.18
N ASP A 72 -18.05 17.88 2.03
CA ASP A 72 -18.64 17.60 0.71
C ASP A 72 -19.07 16.14 0.60
N SER A 73 -18.27 15.22 1.13
CA SER A 73 -18.58 13.78 1.14
C SER A 73 -19.80 13.48 2.01
N SER A 74 -19.96 14.15 3.16
CA SER A 74 -21.12 13.93 4.04
C SER A 74 -22.45 14.20 3.33
N VAL A 75 -22.51 15.21 2.47
CA VAL A 75 -23.72 15.54 1.72
C VAL A 75 -24.07 14.42 0.73
N LYS A 76 -23.07 13.94 -0.04
CA LYS A 76 -23.27 12.88 -1.03
C LYS A 76 -23.58 11.52 -0.38
N ILE A 77 -22.96 11.20 0.76
CA ILE A 77 -23.25 9.97 1.50
C ILE A 77 -24.71 9.96 1.95
N LEU A 78 -25.20 11.05 2.53
CA LEU A 78 -26.58 11.17 3.00
C LEU A 78 -27.59 11.05 1.85
N ASP A 79 -27.27 11.64 0.69
CA ASP A 79 -28.10 11.56 -0.52
C ASP A 79 -28.18 10.13 -1.06
N ILE A 80 -27.04 9.44 -1.19
CA ILE A 80 -26.99 8.08 -1.77
C ILE A 80 -27.55 7.02 -0.82
N LEU A 81 -27.31 7.14 0.48
CA LEU A 81 -27.83 6.20 1.47
C LEU A 81 -29.28 6.51 1.88
N GLU A 82 -29.84 7.63 1.43
CA GLU A 82 -31.15 8.16 1.85
C GLU A 82 -31.26 8.27 3.39
N GLY A 83 -30.12 8.53 4.05
CA GLY A 83 -29.99 8.45 5.50
C GLY A 83 -28.54 8.45 5.98
N LYS A 84 -28.35 8.45 7.30
CA LYS A 84 -27.01 8.34 7.88
C LYS A 84 -26.50 6.89 7.78
N PRO A 85 -25.19 6.68 7.60
CA PRO A 85 -24.63 5.33 7.70
C PRO A 85 -24.75 4.80 9.14
N ASP A 86 -24.83 3.49 9.31
CA ASP A 86 -24.80 2.88 10.64
C ASP A 86 -23.39 2.91 11.26
N MET A 87 -22.36 2.91 10.42
CA MET A 87 -20.95 2.91 10.79
C MET A 87 -20.07 3.54 9.71
N VAL A 88 -18.96 4.13 10.09
CA VAL A 88 -17.89 4.60 9.20
C VAL A 88 -16.57 3.93 9.56
N ILE A 89 -15.87 3.40 8.57
CA ILE A 89 -14.55 2.78 8.74
C ILE A 89 -13.49 3.63 8.06
N GLY A 90 -12.64 4.27 8.86
CA GLY A 90 -11.44 4.95 8.39
C GLY A 90 -10.37 3.97 7.94
N ASN A 91 -9.65 4.33 6.88
CA ASN A 91 -8.54 3.54 6.34
C ASN A 91 -7.34 4.46 6.10
N TYR A 92 -6.18 4.12 6.67
CA TYR A 92 -4.96 4.94 6.64
C TYR A 92 -5.16 6.33 7.29
N THR A 93 -4.11 7.14 7.41
CA THR A 93 -4.18 8.39 8.21
C THR A 93 -5.26 9.37 7.73
N ASP A 94 -5.36 9.58 6.42
CA ASP A 94 -6.32 10.50 5.82
C ASP A 94 -7.76 10.00 5.92
N GLY A 95 -8.01 8.74 5.57
CA GLY A 95 -9.32 8.13 5.72
C GLY A 95 -9.75 8.03 7.17
N ASN A 96 -8.81 7.79 8.11
CA ASN A 96 -9.06 7.81 9.54
C ASN A 96 -9.45 9.21 10.04
N LEU A 97 -8.78 10.26 9.58
CA LEU A 97 -9.16 11.64 9.91
C LEU A 97 -10.54 11.99 9.35
N VAL A 98 -10.80 11.69 8.08
CA VAL A 98 -12.11 11.93 7.43
C VAL A 98 -13.21 11.14 8.16
N ALA A 99 -12.97 9.89 8.53
CA ALA A 99 -13.91 9.08 9.31
C ALA A 99 -14.20 9.69 10.69
N SER A 100 -13.19 10.29 11.33
CA SER A 100 -13.36 10.98 12.62
C SER A 100 -14.25 12.21 12.48
N LEU A 101 -14.07 12.98 11.41
CA LEU A 101 -14.92 14.15 11.12
C LEU A 101 -16.36 13.74 10.76
N LEU A 102 -16.52 12.70 9.93
CA LEU A 102 -17.83 12.19 9.52
C LEU A 102 -18.60 11.58 10.71
N SER A 103 -17.95 10.75 11.52
CA SER A 103 -18.57 10.11 12.68
C SER A 103 -19.04 11.12 13.72
N SER A 104 -18.20 12.11 14.04
CA SER A 104 -18.55 13.20 14.93
C SER A 104 -19.73 14.03 14.40
N LYS A 105 -19.76 14.32 13.09
CA LYS A 105 -20.85 15.11 12.48
C LYS A 105 -22.17 14.35 12.41
N LEU A 106 -22.14 13.05 12.10
CA LEU A 106 -23.34 12.25 11.85
C LEU A 106 -23.83 11.48 13.08
N GLY A 107 -23.02 11.40 14.15
CA GLY A 107 -23.33 10.63 15.35
C GLY A 107 -23.47 9.14 15.05
N VAL A 108 -22.40 8.55 14.50
CA VAL A 108 -22.35 7.16 14.02
C VAL A 108 -21.08 6.47 14.52
N THR A 109 -21.12 5.14 14.64
CA THR A 109 -19.99 4.35 15.14
C THR A 109 -18.78 4.47 14.21
N GLN A 110 -17.60 4.68 14.77
CA GLN A 110 -16.33 4.81 14.06
C GLN A 110 -15.41 3.60 14.28
N GLY A 111 -15.06 2.92 13.20
CA GLY A 111 -13.91 2.01 13.15
C GLY A 111 -12.72 2.67 12.46
N THR A 112 -11.49 2.30 12.83
CA THR A 112 -10.29 2.67 12.05
C THR A 112 -9.38 1.48 11.79
N ILE A 113 -8.71 1.52 10.63
CA ILE A 113 -7.68 0.58 10.21
C ILE A 113 -6.48 1.42 9.77
N ALA A 114 -5.35 1.36 10.49
CA ALA A 114 -4.19 2.16 10.14
C ALA A 114 -3.54 1.70 8.82
N HIS A 115 -3.48 0.39 8.56
CA HIS A 115 -2.67 -0.28 7.52
C HIS A 115 -1.15 -0.10 7.71
N ALA A 116 -0.72 1.10 8.09
CA ALA A 116 0.63 1.44 8.46
C ALA A 116 0.67 2.75 9.24
N LEU A 117 1.64 2.87 10.15
CA LEU A 117 1.96 4.12 10.84
C LEU A 117 3.35 4.60 10.45
N GLU A 118 3.41 5.71 9.71
CA GLU A 118 4.64 6.19 9.04
C GLU A 118 5.74 6.56 10.05
N LYS A 119 5.39 6.94 11.28
CA LYS A 119 6.35 7.19 12.37
C LYS A 119 7.31 6.01 12.62
N THR A 120 6.86 4.79 12.35
CA THR A 120 7.66 3.55 12.51
C THR A 120 8.37 3.07 11.24
N LYS A 121 8.19 3.79 10.13
CA LYS A 121 8.85 3.49 8.85
C LYS A 121 9.99 4.49 8.57
N TYR A 122 9.88 5.69 9.12
CA TYR A 122 10.86 6.76 8.97
C TYR A 122 11.59 7.01 10.30
N ASP A 123 12.90 6.75 10.29
CA ASP A 123 13.81 6.88 11.44
C ASP A 123 13.76 8.27 12.08
N ASP A 124 13.56 8.31 13.41
CA ASP A 124 13.49 9.53 14.21
C ASP A 124 12.53 10.60 13.64
N SER A 125 11.53 10.19 12.86
CA SER A 125 10.67 11.12 12.11
C SER A 125 9.85 12.03 13.00
N ASP A 126 9.61 11.66 14.25
CA ASP A 126 8.99 12.52 15.27
C ASP A 126 9.96 13.57 15.83
N VAL A 127 11.18 13.18 16.22
CA VAL A 127 12.18 14.12 16.77
C VAL A 127 12.74 15.04 15.69
N LYS A 128 12.98 14.52 14.48
CA LYS A 128 13.52 15.23 13.31
C LYS A 128 12.43 15.72 12.35
N TRP A 129 11.17 15.78 12.81
CA TRP A 129 10.02 16.10 11.97
C TRP A 129 10.24 17.36 11.13
N ARG A 130 10.82 18.44 11.70
CA ARG A 130 11.07 19.72 11.00
C ARG A 130 11.90 19.58 9.74
N GLU A 131 12.91 18.71 9.78
CA GLU A 131 13.79 18.44 8.63
C GLU A 131 13.03 17.70 7.53
N MET A 132 12.08 16.85 7.91
CA MET A 132 11.29 16.01 7.00
C MET A 132 9.99 16.67 6.55
N ASP A 133 9.54 17.71 7.26
CA ASP A 133 8.18 18.25 7.13
C ASP A 133 7.95 18.85 5.75
N HIS A 134 8.94 19.53 5.16
CA HIS A 134 8.83 20.08 3.80
C HIS A 134 8.58 19.02 2.71
N LYS A 135 8.91 17.75 2.98
CA LYS A 135 8.77 16.63 2.02
C LYS A 135 7.60 15.69 2.36
N TYR A 136 7.35 15.44 3.64
CA TYR A 136 6.43 14.39 4.09
C TYR A 136 5.25 14.91 4.91
N HIS A 137 5.30 16.17 5.37
CA HIS A 137 4.26 16.79 6.20
C HIS A 137 3.89 15.93 7.43
N PHE A 138 4.90 15.34 8.09
CA PHE A 138 4.71 14.47 9.25
C PHE A 138 4.05 15.17 10.44
N SER A 139 4.18 16.50 10.55
CA SER A 139 3.43 17.27 11.55
C SER A 139 1.92 17.09 11.40
N CYS A 140 1.40 17.18 10.18
CA CYS A 140 -0.01 16.92 9.87
C CYS A 140 -0.36 15.45 10.06
N GLN A 141 0.48 14.54 9.54
CA GLN A 141 0.22 13.11 9.59
C GLN A 141 0.11 12.59 11.04
N PHE A 142 1.11 12.87 11.87
CA PHE A 142 1.12 12.36 13.24
C PHE A 142 -0.01 12.99 14.07
N THR A 143 -0.37 14.24 13.80
CA THR A 143 -1.53 14.87 14.44
C THR A 143 -2.84 14.18 14.04
N ALA A 144 -3.02 13.88 12.75
CA ALA A 144 -4.19 13.18 12.24
C ALA A 144 -4.29 11.74 12.79
N ASP A 145 -3.17 11.02 12.85
CA ASP A 145 -3.08 9.69 13.48
C ASP A 145 -3.51 9.77 14.95
N MET A 146 -3.01 10.75 15.72
CA MET A 146 -3.36 10.91 17.12
C MET A 146 -4.83 11.25 17.36
N ILE A 147 -5.43 12.09 16.51
CA ILE A 147 -6.86 12.40 16.55
C ILE A 147 -7.63 11.10 16.34
N ALA A 148 -7.40 10.42 15.23
CA ALA A 148 -8.25 9.29 14.86
C ALA A 148 -8.09 8.07 15.77
N MET A 149 -6.88 7.79 16.27
CA MET A 149 -6.66 6.73 17.27
C MET A 149 -7.52 6.94 18.53
N ASN A 150 -7.68 8.20 18.95
CA ASN A 150 -8.38 8.51 20.19
C ASN A 150 -9.89 8.70 20.00
N THR A 151 -10.35 9.16 18.83
CA THR A 151 -11.79 9.30 18.56
C THR A 151 -12.47 8.00 18.15
N SER A 152 -11.71 7.00 17.69
CA SER A 152 -12.28 5.71 17.26
C SER A 152 -12.99 4.97 18.40
N ASP A 153 -14.17 4.41 18.09
CA ASP A 153 -14.88 3.48 18.97
C ASP A 153 -14.17 2.12 19.01
N PHE A 154 -13.64 1.67 17.87
CA PHE A 154 -12.79 0.48 17.77
C PHE A 154 -11.71 0.63 16.71
N ILE A 155 -10.62 -0.12 16.90
CA ILE A 155 -9.45 -0.14 16.02
C ILE A 155 -9.22 -1.58 15.58
N ILE A 156 -9.15 -1.82 14.28
CA ILE A 156 -8.80 -3.12 13.71
C ILE A 156 -7.33 -3.09 13.27
N ALA A 157 -6.55 -4.02 13.83
CA ALA A 157 -5.19 -4.30 13.40
C ALA A 157 -5.12 -5.66 12.71
N SER A 158 -4.18 -5.82 11.78
CA SER A 158 -3.98 -7.10 11.08
C SER A 158 -3.23 -8.12 11.94
N THR A 159 -2.41 -7.65 12.88
CA THR A 159 -1.54 -8.51 13.71
C THR A 159 -1.38 -7.96 15.13
N TYR A 160 -0.98 -8.82 16.06
CA TYR A 160 -0.57 -8.39 17.40
C TYR A 160 0.66 -7.47 17.37
N GLN A 161 1.61 -7.74 16.46
CA GLN A 161 2.83 -6.96 16.31
C GLN A 161 2.56 -5.51 15.91
N GLU A 162 1.49 -5.26 15.16
CA GLU A 162 1.04 -3.90 14.83
C GLU A 162 0.66 -3.11 16.09
N ILE A 163 0.05 -3.77 17.09
CA ILE A 163 -0.40 -3.12 18.33
C ILE A 163 0.76 -3.01 19.33
N ALA A 164 1.27 -4.15 19.81
CA ALA A 164 2.18 -4.26 20.95
C ALA A 164 3.52 -4.93 20.61
N GLY A 165 3.81 -5.09 19.31
CA GLY A 165 5.14 -5.49 18.87
C GLY A 165 5.53 -6.92 19.24
N SER A 166 6.74 -7.07 19.73
CA SER A 166 7.31 -8.32 20.22
C SER A 166 8.02 -8.06 21.56
N LYS A 167 8.63 -9.10 22.14
CA LYS A 167 9.45 -8.95 23.36
C LYS A 167 10.60 -7.95 23.19
N ASP A 168 11.13 -7.82 21.98
CA ASP A 168 12.36 -7.07 21.71
C ASP A 168 12.11 -5.72 21.02
N LYS A 169 10.91 -5.50 20.48
CA LYS A 169 10.59 -4.31 19.68
C LYS A 169 9.17 -3.82 19.99
N PRO A 170 8.98 -2.51 20.20
CA PRO A 170 7.65 -1.95 20.41
C PRO A 170 6.79 -2.08 19.16
N GLY A 171 5.48 -2.18 19.37
CA GLY A 171 4.48 -2.18 18.31
C GLY A 171 4.36 -0.85 17.57
N GLN A 172 3.64 -0.85 16.46
CA GLN A 172 3.40 0.37 15.70
C GLN A 172 2.55 1.35 16.53
N TYR A 173 1.40 0.91 17.05
CA TYR A 173 0.59 1.72 17.95
C TYR A 173 1.31 2.03 19.26
N GLU A 174 2.00 1.05 19.86
CA GLU A 174 2.80 1.25 21.08
C GLU A 174 3.82 2.39 20.94
N SER A 175 4.45 2.53 19.76
CA SER A 175 5.39 3.63 19.51
C SER A 175 4.75 5.03 19.55
N HIS A 176 3.41 5.12 19.56
CA HIS A 176 2.64 6.35 19.72
C HIS A 176 2.15 6.56 21.17
N TYR A 177 2.51 5.68 22.11
CA TYR A 177 2.17 5.85 23.53
C TYR A 177 2.77 7.15 24.09
N ALA A 178 4.04 7.41 23.83
CA ALA A 178 4.68 8.66 24.23
C ALA A 178 5.75 9.07 23.22
N PHE A 179 5.63 10.28 22.68
CA PHE A 179 6.62 10.85 21.77
C PHE A 179 6.54 12.38 21.75
N THR A 180 7.52 13.03 21.13
CA THR A 180 7.58 14.48 21.02
C THR A 180 7.88 14.91 19.60
N MET A 181 7.26 16.01 19.17
CA MET A 181 7.64 16.75 17.97
C MET A 181 8.25 18.08 18.44
N PRO A 182 9.58 18.18 18.58
CA PRO A 182 10.24 19.31 19.22
C PRO A 182 9.79 20.67 18.66
N GLY A 183 9.35 21.53 19.58
CA GLY A 183 8.83 22.86 19.30
C GLY A 183 7.51 22.89 18.51
N LEU A 184 6.75 21.80 18.49
CA LEU A 184 5.34 21.76 18.12
C LEU A 184 4.50 21.27 19.31
N CYS A 185 4.64 20.00 19.70
CA CYS A 185 3.92 19.43 20.84
C CYS A 185 4.64 18.19 21.42
N ARG A 186 4.14 17.72 22.56
CA ARG A 186 4.56 16.46 23.21
C ARG A 186 3.33 15.67 23.63
N TYR A 187 3.23 14.44 23.15
CA TYR A 187 2.22 13.49 23.59
C TYR A 187 2.79 12.68 24.76
N ALA A 188 2.42 13.06 25.99
CA ALA A 188 2.86 12.34 27.20
C ALA A 188 2.20 10.96 27.33
N THR A 189 0.95 10.86 26.88
CA THR A 189 0.14 9.64 26.81
C THR A 189 -0.76 9.74 25.57
N GLY A 190 -0.29 9.24 24.44
CA GLY A 190 -0.96 9.33 23.15
C GLY A 190 -1.99 8.23 22.93
N VAL A 191 -1.58 6.96 23.00
CA VAL A 191 -2.47 5.81 22.84
C VAL A 191 -2.09 4.71 23.84
N ASN A 192 -3.07 4.08 24.48
CA ASN A 192 -2.84 2.94 25.36
C ASN A 192 -3.13 1.64 24.61
N VAL A 193 -2.11 0.81 24.39
CA VAL A 193 -2.27 -0.48 23.68
C VAL A 193 -3.10 -1.52 24.45
N PHE A 194 -3.38 -1.27 25.73
CA PHE A 194 -4.30 -2.08 26.54
C PHE A 194 -5.76 -1.60 26.47
N ASP A 195 -6.05 -0.56 25.68
CA ASP A 195 -7.41 -0.09 25.49
C ASP A 195 -8.27 -1.20 24.82
N PRO A 196 -9.47 -1.51 25.36
CA PRO A 196 -10.34 -2.55 24.81
C PRO A 196 -10.82 -2.26 23.37
N LYS A 197 -10.60 -1.04 22.84
CA LYS A 197 -10.93 -0.71 21.45
C LYS A 197 -10.09 -1.48 20.43
N PHE A 198 -8.92 -1.99 20.80
CA PHE A 198 -8.05 -2.74 19.89
C PHE A 198 -8.55 -4.17 19.64
N ASN A 199 -8.74 -4.50 18.37
CA ASN A 199 -9.20 -5.81 17.91
C ASN A 199 -8.31 -6.31 16.78
N ILE A 200 -7.91 -7.59 16.81
CA ILE A 200 -7.13 -8.21 15.75
C ILE A 200 -8.09 -8.93 14.81
N ALA A 201 -8.15 -8.49 13.55
CA ALA A 201 -8.85 -9.19 12.48
C ALA A 201 -7.90 -9.35 11.29
N ALA A 202 -7.27 -10.53 11.20
CA ALA A 202 -6.29 -10.81 10.16
C ALA A 202 -6.97 -10.85 8.77
N PRO A 203 -6.44 -10.13 7.78
CA PRO A 203 -6.96 -10.18 6.41
C PRO A 203 -6.58 -11.50 5.72
N GLY A 204 -7.16 -11.73 4.54
CA GLY A 204 -6.85 -12.87 3.68
C GLY A 204 -6.61 -12.45 2.23
N ALA A 205 -6.23 -13.43 1.40
CA ALA A 205 -6.19 -13.30 -0.05
C ALA A 205 -7.42 -13.95 -0.67
N ASP A 206 -7.90 -13.41 -1.80
CA ASP A 206 -8.99 -14.00 -2.57
C ASP A 206 -8.56 -15.37 -3.12
N GLN A 207 -9.18 -16.43 -2.60
CA GLN A 207 -8.83 -17.82 -2.93
C GLN A 207 -9.24 -18.21 -4.36
N SER A 208 -10.09 -17.43 -5.02
CA SER A 208 -10.38 -17.62 -6.45
C SER A 208 -9.21 -17.17 -7.35
N VAL A 209 -8.38 -16.25 -6.86
CA VAL A 209 -7.21 -15.71 -7.57
C VAL A 209 -5.92 -16.39 -7.12
N TYR A 210 -5.73 -16.51 -5.80
CA TYR A 210 -4.53 -17.06 -5.17
C TYR A 210 -4.81 -18.43 -4.56
N PHE A 211 -4.34 -19.46 -5.24
CA PHE A 211 -4.48 -20.86 -4.84
C PHE A 211 -3.19 -21.65 -5.13
N PRO A 212 -2.99 -22.82 -4.49
CA PRO A 212 -1.75 -23.60 -4.64
C PRO A 212 -1.42 -23.98 -6.10
N PHE A 213 -0.15 -23.82 -6.49
CA PHE A 213 0.33 -24.11 -7.86
C PHE A 213 0.21 -25.60 -8.26
N THR A 214 0.01 -26.48 -7.26
CA THR A 214 -0.21 -27.92 -7.40
C THR A 214 -1.60 -28.28 -7.92
N GLN A 215 -2.57 -27.37 -7.84
CA GLN A 215 -3.92 -27.58 -8.38
C GLN A 215 -3.95 -27.40 -9.90
N LYS A 216 -3.37 -28.36 -10.64
CA LYS A 216 -3.14 -28.25 -12.09
C LYS A 216 -4.40 -28.00 -12.93
N GLN A 217 -5.56 -28.51 -12.49
CA GLN A 217 -6.84 -28.31 -13.21
C GLN A 217 -7.41 -26.90 -13.10
N ALA A 218 -7.00 -26.12 -12.09
CA ALA A 218 -7.44 -24.74 -11.90
C ALA A 218 -6.49 -23.72 -12.55
N ARG A 219 -5.37 -24.18 -13.14
CA ARG A 219 -4.34 -23.30 -13.73
C ARG A 219 -4.88 -22.57 -14.95
N LEU A 220 -4.49 -21.31 -15.07
CA LEU A 220 -4.91 -20.45 -16.18
C LEU A 220 -3.89 -20.53 -17.32
N THR A 221 -3.82 -21.69 -17.97
CA THR A 221 -2.80 -22.00 -19.00
C THR A 221 -2.85 -21.07 -20.21
N ASP A 222 -4.01 -20.49 -20.50
CA ASP A 222 -4.17 -19.50 -21.58
C ASP A 222 -3.35 -18.22 -21.35
N LEU A 223 -2.96 -17.94 -20.10
CA LEU A 223 -2.09 -16.80 -19.75
C LEU A 223 -0.59 -17.14 -19.88
N HIS A 224 -0.22 -18.41 -20.05
CA HIS A 224 1.19 -18.82 -20.08
C HIS A 224 2.00 -18.14 -21.19
N PRO A 225 1.50 -17.99 -22.44
CA PRO A 225 2.26 -17.28 -23.47
C PRO A 225 2.60 -15.83 -23.08
N GLN A 226 1.66 -15.13 -22.42
CA GLN A 226 1.89 -13.75 -21.97
C GLN A 226 2.90 -13.70 -20.81
N ILE A 227 2.82 -14.66 -19.88
CA ILE A 227 3.74 -14.76 -18.75
C ILE A 227 5.15 -15.16 -19.21
N GLU A 228 5.25 -16.09 -20.18
CA GLU A 228 6.52 -16.47 -20.78
C GLU A 228 7.20 -15.29 -21.46
N GLU A 229 6.44 -14.48 -22.19
CA GLU A 229 7.00 -13.27 -22.78
C GLU A 229 7.44 -12.26 -21.72
N LEU A 230 6.59 -12.02 -20.71
CA LEU A 230 6.89 -11.12 -19.60
C LEU A 230 8.18 -11.52 -18.87
N LEU A 231 8.41 -12.83 -18.64
CA LEU A 231 9.57 -13.33 -17.90
C LEU A 231 10.82 -13.52 -18.75
N TYR A 232 10.67 -13.99 -19.99
CA TYR A 232 11.77 -14.58 -20.74
C TYR A 232 12.05 -13.97 -22.11
N SER A 233 11.35 -12.91 -22.50
CA SER A 233 11.74 -12.11 -23.66
C SER A 233 13.19 -11.62 -23.51
N LYS A 234 13.91 -11.54 -24.63
CA LYS A 234 15.27 -11.00 -24.65
C LYS A 234 15.30 -9.49 -24.93
N GLU A 235 14.17 -8.93 -25.32
CA GLU A 235 14.06 -7.52 -25.69
C GLU A 235 13.65 -6.69 -24.47
N ASP A 236 14.28 -5.53 -24.34
CA ASP A 236 13.89 -4.49 -23.40
C ASP A 236 12.76 -3.66 -24.04
N ASN A 237 11.72 -3.32 -23.28
CA ASN A 237 10.61 -2.48 -23.75
C ASN A 237 9.95 -1.72 -22.58
N ASP A 238 8.84 -1.04 -22.85
CA ASP A 238 8.10 -0.22 -21.87
C ASP A 238 7.41 -1.00 -20.74
N GLU A 239 7.46 -2.34 -20.78
CA GLU A 239 6.86 -3.24 -19.77
C GLU A 239 7.92 -4.02 -18.98
N HIS A 240 9.13 -4.22 -19.53
CA HIS A 240 10.20 -4.92 -18.84
C HIS A 240 11.62 -4.58 -19.34
N LEU A 241 12.57 -4.57 -18.41
CA LEU A 241 14.00 -4.37 -18.65
C LEU A 241 14.83 -5.56 -18.15
N GLY A 242 15.96 -5.81 -18.80
CA GLY A 242 16.80 -6.97 -18.54
C GLY A 242 16.20 -8.26 -19.13
N TYR A 243 16.94 -9.35 -19.03
CA TYR A 243 16.50 -10.66 -19.52
C TYR A 243 17.13 -11.78 -18.69
N LEU A 244 16.53 -12.97 -18.75
CA LEU A 244 17.04 -14.17 -18.09
C LEU A 244 17.78 -15.04 -19.13
N GLY A 245 19.10 -15.17 -18.96
CA GLY A 245 19.96 -15.90 -19.91
C GLY A 245 19.81 -17.42 -19.78
N ASP A 246 19.60 -17.91 -18.55
CA ASP A 246 19.39 -19.33 -18.26
C ASP A 246 17.98 -19.53 -17.68
N ARG A 247 17.08 -20.08 -18.50
CA ARG A 247 15.68 -20.35 -18.11
C ARG A 247 15.53 -21.54 -17.18
N SER A 248 16.57 -22.36 -16.99
CA SER A 248 16.52 -23.54 -16.11
C SER A 248 16.72 -23.21 -14.64
N LYS A 249 17.27 -22.02 -14.34
CA LYS A 249 17.48 -21.56 -12.98
C LYS A 249 16.15 -21.22 -12.28
N PRO A 250 16.00 -21.57 -10.99
CA PRO A 250 14.91 -21.07 -10.17
C PRO A 250 14.88 -19.54 -10.13
N ILE A 251 13.70 -18.98 -9.89
CA ILE A 251 13.51 -17.54 -9.81
C ILE A 251 13.33 -17.10 -8.35
N ILE A 252 14.15 -16.16 -7.89
CA ILE A 252 13.81 -15.30 -6.76
C ILE A 252 12.89 -14.20 -7.28
N PHE A 253 11.70 -14.11 -6.71
CA PHE A 253 10.66 -13.19 -7.13
C PHE A 253 10.32 -12.19 -6.01
N SER A 254 10.16 -10.92 -6.37
CA SER A 254 9.62 -9.91 -5.48
C SER A 254 8.66 -9.01 -6.26
N MET A 255 7.50 -8.71 -5.66
CA MET A 255 6.50 -7.82 -6.25
C MET A 255 6.02 -6.80 -5.23
N ALA A 256 6.32 -5.52 -5.46
CA ALA A 256 5.92 -4.43 -4.56
C ALA A 256 5.92 -3.08 -5.29
N ARG A 257 5.34 -2.05 -4.66
CA ARG A 257 5.60 -0.67 -5.07
C ARG A 257 7.09 -0.36 -4.93
N LEU A 258 7.58 0.54 -5.77
CA LEU A 258 8.97 0.97 -5.75
C LEU A 258 9.07 2.24 -4.90
N ASP A 259 9.28 2.06 -3.60
CA ASP A 259 9.48 3.14 -2.63
C ASP A 259 10.60 2.77 -1.64
N LYS A 260 11.10 3.76 -0.88
CA LYS A 260 12.26 3.58 0.02
C LYS A 260 12.01 2.56 1.12
N VAL A 261 10.76 2.43 1.57
CA VAL A 261 10.38 1.53 2.67
C VAL A 261 10.34 0.09 2.17
N LYS A 262 9.88 -0.13 0.93
CA LYS A 262 9.89 -1.46 0.29
C LYS A 262 11.30 -1.96 -0.01
N ASN A 263 12.30 -1.09 -0.15
CA ASN A 263 13.72 -1.46 -0.24
C ASN A 263 14.04 -2.49 -1.33
N ILE A 264 13.31 -2.47 -2.45
CA ILE A 264 13.50 -3.39 -3.58
C ILE A 264 14.90 -3.22 -4.19
N THR A 265 15.39 -1.98 -4.29
CA THR A 265 16.75 -1.71 -4.75
C THR A 265 17.81 -2.30 -3.81
N GLY A 266 17.54 -2.40 -2.50
CA GLY A 266 18.41 -3.09 -1.56
C GLY A 266 18.51 -4.59 -1.83
N LEU A 267 17.40 -5.25 -2.18
CA LEU A 267 17.43 -6.66 -2.63
C LEU A 267 18.30 -6.84 -3.88
N VAL A 268 18.18 -5.92 -4.83
CA VAL A 268 18.94 -5.96 -6.09
C VAL A 268 20.44 -5.74 -5.83
N GLU A 269 20.78 -4.85 -4.91
CA GLU A 269 22.17 -4.65 -4.45
C GLU A 269 22.74 -5.93 -3.81
N TRP A 270 22.03 -6.55 -2.86
CA TRP A 270 22.48 -7.80 -2.22
C TRP A 270 22.62 -8.95 -3.21
N TYR A 271 21.68 -9.06 -4.15
CA TYR A 271 21.77 -10.04 -5.23
C TYR A 271 23.00 -9.77 -6.11
N GLY A 272 23.24 -8.52 -6.51
CA GLY A 272 24.36 -8.13 -7.35
C GLY A 272 25.73 -8.40 -6.72
N GLU A 273 25.86 -8.20 -5.42
CA GLU A 273 27.08 -8.45 -4.64
C GLU A 273 27.36 -9.96 -4.44
N ASN A 274 26.32 -10.78 -4.36
CA ASN A 274 26.46 -12.21 -4.03
C ASN A 274 26.58 -13.09 -5.28
N ARG A 275 27.81 -13.30 -5.76
CA ARG A 275 28.10 -14.17 -6.92
C ARG A 275 27.53 -15.59 -6.78
N LYS A 276 27.65 -16.20 -5.59
CA LYS A 276 27.13 -17.54 -5.33
C LYS A 276 25.62 -17.61 -5.53
N LEU A 277 24.89 -16.58 -5.12
CA LEU A 277 23.44 -16.51 -5.34
C LEU A 277 23.11 -16.38 -6.83
N ARG A 278 23.79 -15.46 -7.53
CA ARG A 278 23.65 -15.24 -8.98
C ARG A 278 23.93 -16.47 -9.84
N ASP A 279 24.87 -17.31 -9.39
CA ASP A 279 25.19 -18.57 -10.07
C ASP A 279 24.05 -19.59 -9.95
N LEU A 280 23.25 -19.54 -8.88
CA LEU A 280 22.21 -20.52 -8.56
C LEU A 280 20.82 -20.15 -9.09
N VAL A 281 20.47 -18.87 -9.10
CA VAL A 281 19.09 -18.41 -9.37
C VAL A 281 19.07 -17.17 -10.25
N ASN A 282 17.91 -16.90 -10.86
CA ASN A 282 17.59 -15.63 -11.50
C ASN A 282 16.86 -14.71 -10.51
N LEU A 283 16.91 -13.39 -10.75
CA LEU A 283 16.12 -12.41 -10.00
C LEU A 283 15.03 -11.79 -10.89
N VAL A 284 13.78 -11.85 -10.44
CA VAL A 284 12.65 -11.18 -11.08
C VAL A 284 12.02 -10.20 -10.11
N ILE A 285 11.97 -8.94 -10.50
CA ILE A 285 11.37 -7.84 -9.74
C ILE A 285 10.17 -7.32 -10.50
N VAL A 286 9.00 -7.27 -9.88
CA VAL A 286 7.83 -6.55 -10.40
C VAL A 286 7.60 -5.33 -9.51
N GLY A 287 7.74 -4.12 -10.07
CA GLY A 287 7.51 -2.93 -9.26
C GLY A 287 7.89 -1.63 -9.94
N GLY A 288 7.08 -0.62 -9.65
CA GLY A 288 7.26 0.74 -10.14
C GLY A 288 7.10 0.91 -11.65
N LEU A 289 7.37 2.13 -12.10
CA LEU A 289 7.58 2.47 -13.51
C LEU A 289 9.05 2.24 -13.89
N LEU A 290 9.33 2.10 -15.19
CA LEU A 290 10.68 1.80 -15.66
C LEU A 290 11.51 3.06 -15.90
N GLU A 291 10.85 4.18 -16.21
CA GLU A 291 11.49 5.44 -16.53
C GLU A 291 11.13 6.54 -15.51
N PRO A 292 12.11 7.34 -15.03
CA PRO A 292 11.85 8.40 -14.05
C PRO A 292 10.81 9.42 -14.53
N SER A 293 10.82 9.71 -15.83
CA SER A 293 9.94 10.71 -16.47
C SER A 293 8.45 10.32 -16.45
N GLN A 294 8.15 9.04 -16.19
CA GLN A 294 6.78 8.54 -16.13
C GLN A 294 6.16 8.67 -14.74
N SER A 295 6.97 8.90 -13.70
CA SER A 295 6.50 9.00 -12.32
C SER A 295 6.37 10.46 -11.87
N ASN A 296 5.36 10.72 -11.06
CA ASN A 296 5.21 11.98 -10.32
C ASN A 296 5.50 11.79 -8.82
N ASP A 297 5.86 10.58 -8.38
CA ASP A 297 6.20 10.29 -6.98
C ASP A 297 7.72 10.41 -6.78
N ARG A 298 8.12 11.24 -5.82
CA ARG A 298 9.53 11.57 -5.59
C ARG A 298 10.34 10.35 -5.14
N GLU A 299 9.76 9.46 -4.32
CA GLU A 299 10.48 8.27 -3.86
C GLU A 299 10.62 7.23 -4.98
N GLU A 300 9.58 7.05 -5.78
CA GLU A 300 9.63 6.17 -6.95
C GLU A 300 10.68 6.64 -7.96
N ILE A 301 10.73 7.93 -8.28
CA ILE A 301 11.77 8.51 -9.17
C ILE A 301 13.18 8.22 -8.63
N GLU A 302 13.43 8.44 -7.34
CA GLU A 302 14.73 8.18 -6.72
C GLU A 302 15.10 6.67 -6.80
N GLU A 303 14.14 5.78 -6.53
CA GLU A 303 14.36 4.33 -6.56
C GLU A 303 14.50 3.77 -7.98
N ILE A 304 13.82 4.33 -8.98
CA ILE A 304 14.01 4.01 -10.42
C ILE A 304 15.46 4.29 -10.84
N ASN A 305 15.96 5.50 -10.54
CA ASN A 305 17.33 5.88 -10.89
C ASN A 305 18.36 4.96 -10.21
N LYS A 306 18.09 4.58 -8.95
CA LYS A 306 18.93 3.63 -8.21
C LYS A 306 18.87 2.23 -8.82
N MET A 307 17.70 1.76 -9.25
CA MET A 307 17.52 0.47 -9.90
C MET A 307 18.38 0.35 -11.16
N HIS A 308 18.30 1.34 -12.06
CA HIS A 308 19.14 1.43 -13.26
C HIS A 308 20.63 1.41 -12.90
N SER A 309 21.05 2.26 -11.96
CA SER A 309 22.44 2.35 -11.51
C SER A 309 22.97 1.02 -10.97
N LEU A 310 22.15 0.25 -10.23
CA LEU A 310 22.53 -1.05 -9.69
C LEU A 310 22.63 -2.13 -10.77
N MET A 311 21.69 -2.14 -11.71
CA MET A 311 21.70 -3.06 -12.85
C MET A 311 22.98 -2.89 -13.68
N ASP A 312 23.40 -1.64 -13.91
CA ASP A 312 24.63 -1.31 -14.62
C ASP A 312 25.88 -1.62 -13.78
N LYS A 313 25.92 -1.16 -12.52
CA LYS A 313 27.06 -1.39 -11.60
C LYS A 313 27.42 -2.86 -11.47
N TYR A 314 26.42 -3.73 -11.33
CA TYR A 314 26.63 -5.17 -11.11
C TYR A 314 26.52 -6.02 -12.39
N GLN A 315 26.31 -5.38 -13.55
CA GLN A 315 26.17 -6.02 -14.86
C GLN A 315 25.15 -7.16 -14.82
N LEU A 316 23.91 -6.83 -14.43
CA LEU A 316 22.88 -7.83 -14.11
C LEU A 316 22.11 -8.37 -15.31
N LYS A 317 22.28 -7.80 -16.52
CA LYS A 317 21.64 -8.33 -17.74
C LYS A 317 21.99 -9.81 -17.94
N GLY A 318 20.99 -10.63 -18.24
CA GLY A 318 21.10 -12.09 -18.29
C GLY A 318 20.80 -12.80 -16.97
N GLN A 319 20.65 -12.07 -15.86
CA GLN A 319 20.42 -12.63 -14.52
C GLN A 319 19.29 -11.91 -13.76
N ILE A 320 18.83 -10.76 -14.26
CA ILE A 320 17.72 -9.99 -13.71
C ILE A 320 16.67 -9.70 -14.79
N ARG A 321 15.40 -9.70 -14.35
CA ARG A 321 14.27 -9.18 -15.10
C ARG A 321 13.50 -8.20 -14.22
N TRP A 322 13.46 -6.94 -14.62
CA TRP A 322 12.67 -5.91 -13.97
C TRP A 322 11.42 -5.63 -14.79
N ILE A 323 10.26 -5.91 -14.21
CA ILE A 323 8.95 -5.81 -14.83
C ILE A 323 8.22 -4.62 -14.19
N LYS A 324 7.58 -3.81 -15.02
CA LYS A 324 6.72 -2.71 -14.58
C LYS A 324 5.56 -3.22 -13.71
N ALA A 325 5.07 -2.38 -12.80
CA ALA A 325 3.98 -2.72 -11.90
C ALA A 325 2.78 -3.37 -12.62
N GLN A 326 2.34 -4.53 -12.14
CA GLN A 326 1.27 -5.33 -12.75
C GLN A 326 -0.06 -5.10 -12.02
N THR A 327 -1.09 -4.66 -12.76
CA THR A 327 -2.41 -4.30 -12.19
C THR A 327 -3.47 -5.39 -12.34
N GLU A 328 -3.24 -6.39 -13.18
CA GLU A 328 -4.22 -7.45 -13.45
C GLU A 328 -4.06 -8.60 -12.45
N ARG A 329 -4.98 -8.68 -11.48
CA ARG A 329 -4.89 -9.59 -10.34
C ARG A 329 -4.91 -11.07 -10.74
N VAL A 330 -5.67 -11.43 -11.79
CA VAL A 330 -5.85 -12.82 -12.19
C VAL A 330 -4.55 -13.39 -12.78
N ARG A 331 -3.89 -12.62 -13.66
CA ARG A 331 -2.57 -12.89 -14.21
C ARG A 331 -1.50 -12.85 -13.14
N ASN A 332 -1.58 -11.94 -12.18
CA ASN A 332 -0.65 -11.93 -11.04
C ASN A 332 -0.73 -13.24 -10.25
N GLY A 333 -1.94 -13.77 -10.01
CA GLY A 333 -2.12 -15.07 -9.38
C GLY A 333 -1.44 -16.20 -10.15
N GLU A 334 -1.57 -16.20 -11.48
CA GLU A 334 -0.90 -17.21 -12.33
C GLU A 334 0.61 -17.01 -12.39
N LEU A 335 1.10 -15.77 -12.39
CA LEU A 335 2.52 -15.45 -12.33
C LEU A 335 3.17 -16.04 -11.08
N TYR A 336 2.57 -15.87 -9.89
CA TYR A 336 3.05 -16.51 -8.66
C TYR A 336 3.19 -18.04 -8.82
N ARG A 337 2.19 -18.68 -9.44
CA ARG A 337 2.21 -20.14 -9.68
C ARG A 337 3.25 -20.55 -10.72
N CYS A 338 3.49 -19.75 -11.76
CA CYS A 338 4.55 -19.97 -12.74
C CYS A 338 5.94 -19.84 -12.11
N ILE A 339 6.15 -18.89 -11.20
CA ILE A 339 7.40 -18.81 -10.43
C ILE A 339 7.57 -20.05 -9.55
N ALA A 340 6.51 -20.52 -8.89
CA ALA A 340 6.56 -21.75 -8.09
C ALA A 340 6.93 -22.99 -8.93
N ASP A 341 6.48 -23.08 -10.19
CA ASP A 341 6.88 -24.16 -11.10
C ASP A 341 8.40 -24.17 -11.36
N THR A 342 9.10 -23.02 -11.26
CA THR A 342 10.56 -22.93 -11.33
C THR A 342 11.29 -23.40 -10.06
N ARG A 343 10.54 -23.81 -9.03
CA ARG A 343 11.04 -24.08 -7.66
C ARG A 343 11.74 -22.87 -7.05
N GLY A 344 11.21 -21.69 -7.40
CA GLY A 344 11.69 -20.40 -6.94
C GLY A 344 11.29 -20.07 -5.50
N ALA A 345 11.52 -18.82 -5.13
CA ALA A 345 11.12 -18.29 -3.83
C ALA A 345 10.60 -16.87 -3.97
N PHE A 346 9.63 -16.50 -3.14
CA PHE A 346 9.24 -15.11 -2.96
C PHE A 346 10.08 -14.48 -1.86
N VAL A 347 10.63 -13.30 -2.12
CA VAL A 347 11.39 -12.54 -1.13
C VAL A 347 10.75 -11.18 -0.93
N GLN A 348 10.26 -10.94 0.29
CA GLN A 348 9.87 -9.61 0.73
C GLN A 348 11.02 -9.00 1.52
N VAL A 349 11.52 -7.88 1.05
CA VAL A 349 12.41 -7.00 1.81
C VAL A 349 11.64 -5.81 2.32
N LYS A 350 11.98 -5.33 3.52
CA LYS A 350 11.43 -4.07 4.05
C LYS A 350 12.48 -3.41 4.92
N LYS A 351 12.63 -2.10 4.78
CA LYS A 351 13.38 -1.28 5.74
C LYS A 351 12.46 -1.00 6.93
N ASN A 352 12.89 -1.39 8.13
CA ASN A 352 12.25 -0.98 9.38
C ASN A 352 13.23 -0.11 10.15
N SER A 353 12.73 1.03 10.66
CA SER A 353 13.54 2.04 11.34
C SER A 353 14.19 1.54 12.63
N ASN A 354 13.55 0.58 13.30
CA ASN A 354 13.98 0.15 14.63
C ASN A 354 15.20 -0.80 14.65
N THR A 355 15.89 -1.05 13.52
CA THR A 355 17.10 -1.90 13.50
C THR A 355 18.11 -1.54 12.40
N VAL A 356 19.41 -1.68 12.72
CA VAL A 356 20.53 -1.79 11.74
C VAL A 356 20.37 -3.00 10.79
N LYS A 357 19.40 -3.89 11.08
CA LYS A 357 19.06 -5.08 10.30
C LYS A 357 17.79 -4.84 9.48
N HIS A 358 17.86 -5.15 8.19
CA HIS A 358 16.69 -5.21 7.31
C HIS A 358 15.81 -6.42 7.65
N GLU A 359 14.49 -6.27 7.53
CA GLU A 359 13.59 -7.41 7.60
C GLU A 359 13.48 -8.05 6.22
N THR A 360 13.98 -9.28 6.12
CA THR A 360 13.87 -10.12 4.93
C THR A 360 13.03 -11.34 5.28
N GLN A 361 11.89 -11.50 4.61
CA GLN A 361 11.09 -12.71 4.66
C GLN A 361 11.24 -13.43 3.33
N ALA A 362 11.79 -14.65 3.35
CA ALA A 362 11.85 -15.53 2.20
C ALA A 362 10.85 -16.66 2.40
N LEU A 363 9.93 -16.82 1.44
CA LEU A 363 8.97 -17.90 1.38
C LEU A 363 9.32 -18.77 0.17
N THR A 364 9.63 -20.03 0.41
CA THR A 364 9.71 -21.02 -0.67
C THR A 364 8.30 -21.21 -1.23
N MET A 365 8.14 -21.08 -2.55
CA MET A 365 6.83 -21.11 -3.21
C MET A 365 6.43 -22.50 -3.70
#